data_AF-A0A1B4ZD52-F1
#
_entry.id   AF-A0A1B4ZD52-F1
#
_cell.length_a   1.000
_cell.length_b   1.000
_cell.length_c   1.000
_cell.angle_alpha   90.00
_cell.angle_beta   90.00
_cell.angle_gamma   90.00
#
_symmetry.space_group_name_H-M   'P 1'
#
loop_
_entity.id
_entity.type
_entity.pdbx_description
1 polymer ?
#
loop_
_entity_poly.entity_id
_entity_poly.type
_entity_poly.pdbx_seq_one_letter_code
_entity_poly.pdbx_strand_id
1 'polypeptide(L)'
;RLNVLTLKLPPLRSQPERIVPSFKRFAAAAGAELNVAVPTVCPALQELLLKHEWPGNIRELKAAAKRFVLGFPLLGSEPQGEKYLACGLKSQLRAIEKALIQESLKRHHHCIDAVSQELDMPRRTLYRRIKELQI
;
A
#
# COMPACT_ATOMS: atom_id res chain seq x y z
N ARG A 1 -12.33 -46.04 6.50
CA ARG A 1 -13.23 -45.28 5.60
C ARG A 1 -13.26 -43.85 6.11
N LEU A 2 -12.45 -42.95 5.53
CA LEU A 2 -12.31 -41.57 6.00
C LEU A 2 -13.55 -40.78 5.57
N ASN A 3 -14.35 -40.35 6.54
CA ASN A 3 -15.38 -39.36 6.31
C ASN A 3 -14.68 -38.07 5.86
N VAL A 4 -14.82 -37.75 4.59
CA VAL A 4 -14.32 -36.51 3.97
C VAL A 4 -15.12 -35.37 4.57
N LEU A 5 -14.66 -34.87 5.72
CA LEU A 5 -15.12 -33.63 6.33
C LEU A 5 -14.98 -32.53 5.27
N THR A 6 -16.10 -32.20 4.63
CA THR A 6 -16.14 -31.16 3.59
C THR A 6 -16.15 -29.83 4.32
N LEU A 7 -14.98 -29.34 4.70
CA LEU A 7 -14.80 -28.00 5.24
C LEU A 7 -15.20 -27.00 4.14
N LYS A 8 -16.43 -26.49 4.20
CA LYS A 8 -16.87 -25.36 3.38
C LYS A 8 -16.10 -24.13 3.83
N LEU A 9 -14.92 -23.91 3.25
CA LEU A 9 -14.17 -22.70 3.50
C LEU A 9 -14.99 -21.52 2.94
N PRO A 10 -15.32 -20.52 3.78
CA PRO A 10 -16.03 -19.36 3.30
C PRO A 10 -15.15 -18.63 2.27
N PRO A 11 -15.75 -18.09 1.20
CA PRO A 11 -14.99 -17.39 0.17
C PRO A 11 -14.34 -16.16 0.78
N LEU A 12 -13.15 -15.79 0.29
CA LEU A 12 -12.34 -14.71 0.87
C LEU A 12 -13.11 -13.37 0.94
N ARG A 13 -14.03 -13.14 -0.01
CA ARG A 13 -14.96 -11.99 -0.06
C ARG A 13 -15.86 -11.83 1.17
N SER A 14 -16.15 -12.92 1.89
CA SER A 14 -16.99 -12.88 3.10
C SER A 14 -16.25 -12.28 4.31
N GLN A 15 -14.93 -12.12 4.21
CA GLN A 15 -14.07 -11.62 5.29
C GLN A 15 -13.11 -10.54 4.73
N PRO A 16 -13.65 -9.38 4.29
CA PRO A 16 -12.86 -8.31 3.69
C PRO A 16 -11.73 -7.81 4.61
N GLU A 17 -11.98 -7.81 5.92
CA GLU A 17 -11.02 -7.45 6.97
C GLU A 17 -9.76 -8.32 6.94
N ARG A 18 -9.85 -9.55 6.43
CA ARG A 18 -8.71 -10.48 6.33
C ARG A 18 -7.93 -10.36 5.04
N ILE A 19 -8.48 -9.71 4.01
CA ILE A 19 -7.86 -9.62 2.69
C ILE A 19 -6.55 -8.84 2.78
N VAL A 20 -6.58 -7.62 3.32
CA VAL A 20 -5.41 -6.73 3.38
C VAL A 20 -4.30 -7.28 4.29
N PRO A 21 -4.56 -7.77 5.52
CA PRO A 21 -3.52 -8.37 6.36
C PRO A 21 -2.92 -9.64 5.73
N SER A 22 -3.75 -10.48 5.11
CA SER A 22 -3.27 -11.70 4.45
C SER A 22 -2.39 -11.36 3.26
N PHE A 23 -2.78 -10.37 2.45
CA PHE A 23 -2.00 -9.87 1.33
C PHE A 23 -0.63 -9.37 1.77
N LYS A 24 -0.58 -8.51 2.80
CA LYS A 24 0.68 -7.99 3.36
C LYS A 24 1.61 -9.12 3.79
N ARG A 25 1.07 -10.14 4.47
CA ARG A 25 1.86 -11.31 4.89
C ARG A 25 2.38 -12.11 3.69
N PHE A 26 1.57 -12.30 2.65
CA PHE A 26 2.01 -12.99 1.44
C PHE A 26 3.05 -12.18 0.65
N ALA A 27 2.93 -10.86 0.61
CA ALA A 27 3.92 -9.99 0.00
C ALA A 27 5.24 -10.04 0.77
N ALA A 28 5.20 -9.98 2.10
CA ALA A 28 6.38 -10.17 2.95
C ALA A 28 7.08 -11.53 2.70
N ALA A 29 6.30 -12.62 2.67
CA ALA A 29 6.83 -13.95 2.40
C ALA A 29 7.44 -14.06 0.99
N ALA A 30 6.80 -13.49 -0.03
CA ALA A 30 7.30 -13.47 -1.40
C ALA A 30 8.57 -12.61 -1.54
N GLY A 31 8.65 -11.47 -0.84
CA GLY A 31 9.87 -10.65 -0.80
C GLY A 31 11.05 -11.38 -0.17
N ALA A 32 10.81 -12.12 0.91
CA ALA A 32 11.83 -12.95 1.55
C ALA A 32 12.28 -14.12 0.64
N GLU A 33 11.35 -14.79 -0.05
CA GLU A 33 11.63 -15.90 -0.98
C GLU A 33 12.44 -15.42 -2.19
N LEU A 34 12.15 -14.23 -2.71
CA LEU A 34 12.77 -13.66 -3.91
C LEU A 34 13.96 -12.74 -3.62
N ASN A 35 14.25 -12.48 -2.34
CA ASN A 35 15.24 -11.51 -1.88
C ASN A 35 15.05 -10.10 -2.46
N VAL A 36 13.79 -9.66 -2.57
CA VAL A 36 13.38 -8.35 -3.11
C VAL A 36 12.71 -7.53 -2.02
N ALA A 37 13.03 -6.23 -1.98
CA ALA A 37 12.36 -5.28 -1.08
C ALA A 37 10.87 -5.17 -1.43
N VAL A 38 10.01 -5.42 -0.44
CA VAL A 38 8.56 -5.39 -0.63
C VAL A 38 8.07 -3.94 -0.77
N PRO A 39 7.40 -3.57 -1.87
CA PRO A 39 6.87 -2.22 -2.02
C PRO A 39 5.79 -1.89 -0.98
N THR A 40 5.68 -0.61 -0.60
CA THR A 40 4.68 -0.16 0.36
C THR A 40 3.26 -0.33 -0.19
N VAL A 41 2.38 -0.94 0.60
CA VAL A 41 0.95 -1.12 0.23
C VAL A 41 0.19 0.20 0.44
N CYS A 42 -0.01 0.95 -0.65
CA CYS A 42 -0.74 2.22 -0.66
C CYS A 42 -2.25 2.03 -0.38
N PRO A 43 -2.96 3.06 0.13
CA PRO A 43 -4.41 3.00 0.37
C PRO A 43 -5.23 2.64 -0.88
N ALA A 44 -4.88 3.17 -2.05
CA ALA A 44 -5.53 2.83 -3.32
C ALA A 44 -5.43 1.34 -3.68
N LEU A 45 -4.31 0.70 -3.31
CA LEU A 45 -4.14 -0.74 -3.49
C LEU A 45 -5.03 -1.53 -2.51
N GLN A 46 -5.18 -1.05 -1.27
CA GLN A 46 -6.07 -1.69 -0.30
C GLN A 46 -7.52 -1.67 -0.78
N GLU A 47 -7.99 -0.53 -1.31
CA GLU A 47 -9.32 -0.45 -1.92
C GLU A 47 -9.50 -1.44 -3.08
N LEU A 48 -8.49 -1.59 -3.94
CA LEU A 48 -8.54 -2.55 -5.04
C LEU A 48 -8.68 -3.98 -4.52
N LEU A 49 -7.87 -4.34 -3.53
CA LEU A 49 -7.91 -5.66 -2.92
C LEU A 49 -9.29 -5.95 -2.30
N LEU A 50 -9.95 -4.94 -1.74
CA LEU A 50 -11.28 -5.05 -1.15
C LEU A 50 -12.42 -5.08 -2.18
N LYS A 51 -12.26 -4.40 -3.33
CA LYS A 51 -13.25 -4.37 -4.43
C LYS A 51 -13.24 -5.64 -5.28
N HIS A 52 -12.12 -6.37 -5.30
CA HIS A 52 -12.00 -7.58 -6.11
C HIS A 52 -12.74 -8.77 -5.48
N GLU A 53 -13.40 -9.59 -6.31
CA GLU A 53 -14.21 -10.71 -5.84
C GLU A 53 -13.41 -11.96 -5.43
N TRP A 54 -12.15 -12.03 -5.86
CA TRP A 54 -11.21 -13.14 -5.63
C TRP A 54 -11.81 -14.52 -6.00
N PRO A 55 -12.15 -14.77 -7.28
CA PRO A 55 -12.65 -16.07 -7.73
C PRO A 55 -11.72 -17.24 -7.36
N GLY A 56 -10.40 -17.02 -7.31
CA GLY A 56 -9.41 -17.99 -6.86
C GLY A 56 -9.07 -17.95 -5.37
N ASN A 57 -9.84 -17.20 -4.56
CA ASN A 57 -9.67 -17.02 -3.11
C ASN A 57 -8.20 -16.73 -2.72
N ILE A 58 -7.66 -17.49 -1.76
CA ILE A 58 -6.30 -17.32 -1.22
C ILE A 58 -5.23 -17.61 -2.28
N ARG A 59 -5.48 -18.53 -3.22
CA ARG A 59 -4.49 -18.88 -4.25
C ARG A 59 -4.24 -17.68 -5.17
N GLU A 60 -5.31 -17.03 -5.59
CA GLU A 60 -5.23 -15.81 -6.39
C GLU A 60 -4.62 -14.64 -5.60
N LEU A 61 -5.00 -14.45 -4.33
CA LEU A 61 -4.41 -13.43 -3.47
C LEU A 61 -2.89 -13.61 -3.33
N LYS A 62 -2.41 -14.86 -3.18
CA LYS A 62 -0.98 -15.17 -3.11
C LYS A 62 -0.26 -14.86 -4.43
N ALA A 63 -0.87 -15.21 -5.56
CA ALA A 63 -0.32 -14.89 -6.88
C ALA A 63 -0.23 -13.37 -7.11
N ALA A 64 -1.27 -12.63 -6.75
CA ALA A 64 -1.30 -11.18 -6.80
C ALA A 64 -0.22 -10.55 -5.91
N ALA A 65 0.00 -11.08 -4.70
CA ALA A 65 1.05 -10.61 -3.80
C ALA A 65 2.46 -10.83 -4.37
N LYS A 66 2.71 -12.01 -4.98
CA LYS A 66 3.99 -12.30 -5.64
C LYS A 66 4.23 -11.36 -6.83
N ARG A 67 3.21 -11.10 -7.64
CA ARG A 67 3.27 -10.12 -8.74
C ARG A 67 3.56 -8.71 -8.24
N PHE A 68 2.90 -8.29 -7.17
CA PHE A 68 3.12 -6.98 -6.55
C PHE A 68 4.58 -6.79 -6.08
N VAL A 69 5.16 -7.80 -5.44
CA VAL A 69 6.58 -7.77 -5.03
C VAL A 69 7.52 -7.64 -6.23
N LEU A 70 7.19 -8.31 -7.33
CA LEU A 70 7.95 -8.26 -8.57
C LEU A 70 7.69 -6.99 -9.41
N GLY A 71 6.78 -6.10 -8.98
CA GLY A 71 6.42 -4.88 -9.72
C GLY A 71 5.45 -5.09 -10.88
N PHE A 72 4.83 -6.27 -11.00
CA PHE A 72 3.80 -6.55 -12.01
C PHE A 72 2.38 -6.19 -11.53
N PRO A 73 1.45 -5.96 -12.47
CA PRO A 73 0.03 -5.80 -12.16
C PRO A 73 -0.52 -6.98 -11.35
N LEU A 74 -1.34 -6.70 -10.33
CA LEU A 74 -1.85 -7.71 -9.39
C LEU A 74 -2.76 -8.74 -10.07
N LEU A 75 -3.62 -8.28 -10.95
CA LEU A 75 -4.61 -9.08 -11.68
C LEU A 75 -4.16 -9.09 -13.14
N GLY A 76 -4.05 -10.26 -13.75
CA GLY A 76 -3.42 -10.45 -15.06
C GLY A 76 -4.22 -9.89 -16.25
N SER A 77 -5.15 -8.97 -16.00
CA SER A 77 -5.87 -8.23 -17.02
C SER A 77 -5.03 -7.03 -17.46
N GLU A 78 -4.97 -6.83 -18.78
CA GLU A 78 -4.55 -5.61 -19.48
C GLU A 78 -4.85 -4.33 -18.68
N PRO A 79 -4.03 -3.27 -18.81
CA PRO A 79 -4.08 -2.08 -17.97
C PRO A 79 -5.37 -1.28 -18.20
N GLN A 80 -6.48 -1.75 -17.65
CA GLN A 80 -7.66 -0.93 -17.42
C GLN A 80 -7.39 -0.05 -16.21
N GLY A 81 -6.68 1.04 -16.49
CA GLY A 81 -6.51 2.16 -15.59
C GLY A 81 -5.06 2.54 -15.42
N GLU A 82 -4.65 3.59 -16.13
CA GLU A 82 -3.46 4.42 -15.89
C GLU A 82 -3.33 4.93 -14.43
N LYS A 83 -4.29 4.61 -13.54
CA LYS A 83 -4.23 4.84 -12.10
C LYS A 83 -3.24 3.93 -11.35
N TYR A 84 -2.87 2.76 -11.88
CA TYR A 84 -1.98 1.83 -11.14
C TYR A 84 -0.50 2.23 -11.17
N LEU A 85 -0.09 3.03 -12.16
CA LEU A 85 1.23 3.65 -12.21
C LEU A 85 1.38 4.82 -11.22
N ALA A 86 0.31 5.20 -10.49
CA ALA A 86 0.37 6.18 -9.41
C ALA A 86 1.04 5.65 -8.12
N CYS A 87 1.61 4.45 -8.14
CA CYS A 87 2.62 3.97 -7.16
C CYS A 87 4.07 4.24 -7.64
N GLY A 88 4.26 4.99 -8.73
CA GLY A 88 5.59 5.44 -9.15
C GLY A 88 6.29 6.29 -8.10
N LEU A 89 7.61 6.45 -8.25
CA LEU A 89 8.52 7.23 -7.38
C LEU A 89 7.89 8.51 -6.82
N LYS A 90 7.12 9.24 -7.64
CA LYS A 90 6.42 10.48 -7.27
C LYS A 90 5.44 10.34 -6.10
N SER A 91 4.75 9.21 -5.98
CA SER A 91 3.79 8.94 -4.91
C SER A 91 4.49 8.48 -3.62
N GLN A 92 5.55 7.67 -3.77
CA GLN A 92 6.43 7.31 -2.65
C GLN A 92 7.13 8.55 -2.07
N LEU A 93 7.64 9.44 -2.92
CA LEU A 93 8.22 10.71 -2.50
C LEU A 93 7.21 11.58 -1.75
N ARG A 94 5.95 11.65 -2.20
CA ARG A 94 4.89 12.39 -1.48
C ARG A 94 4.58 11.78 -0.11
N ALA A 95 4.59 10.46 0.02
CA ALA A 95 4.36 9.79 1.30
C ALA A 95 5.50 10.04 2.29
N ILE A 96 6.76 9.99 1.80
CA ILE A 96 7.96 10.31 2.59
C ILE A 96 7.95 11.79 2.97
N GLU A 97 7.68 12.69 2.02
CA GLU A 97 7.57 14.14 2.23
C GLU A 97 6.50 14.46 3.29
N LYS A 98 5.31 13.82 3.21
CA LYS A 98 4.25 13.96 4.21
C LYS A 98 4.71 13.52 5.60
N ALA A 99 5.37 12.36 5.71
CA ALA A 99 5.84 11.84 6.98
C ALA A 99 6.87 12.77 7.65
N LEU A 100 7.86 13.24 6.88
CA LEU A 100 8.90 14.15 7.37
C LEU A 100 8.33 15.50 7.86
N ILE A 101 7.39 16.08 7.10
CA ILE A 101 6.73 17.32 7.48
C ILE A 101 5.90 17.12 8.75
N GLN A 102 5.13 16.03 8.84
CA GLN A 102 4.32 15.73 10.04
C GLN A 102 5.18 15.48 11.28
N GLU A 103 6.31 14.80 11.13
CA GLU A 103 7.20 14.49 12.25
C GLU A 103 7.91 15.75 12.77
N SER A 104 8.40 16.60 11.85
CA SER A 104 9.01 17.89 12.20
C SER A 104 8.01 18.83 12.89
N LEU A 105 6.76 18.88 12.39
CA LEU A 105 5.68 19.64 13.02
C LEU A 105 5.35 19.16 14.44
N LYS A 106 5.37 17.84 14.68
CA LYS A 106 5.16 17.27 16.03
C LYS A 106 6.30 17.63 16.98
N ARG A 107 7.55 17.57 16.51
CA ARG A 107 8.76 17.84 17.31
C ARG A 107 8.85 19.31 17.73
N HIS A 108 8.44 20.21 16.85
CA HIS A 108 8.53 21.65 17.05
C HIS A 108 7.18 22.31 17.41
N HIS A 109 6.20 21.55 17.91
CA HIS A 109 4.89 22.05 18.35
C HIS A 109 4.16 22.97 17.32
N HIS A 110 4.22 22.63 16.04
CA HIS A 110 3.66 23.42 14.93
C HIS A 110 4.30 24.80 14.71
N CYS A 111 5.49 25.07 15.27
CA CYS A 111 6.25 26.27 14.94
C CYS A 111 6.83 26.17 13.52
N ILE A 112 6.18 26.85 12.56
CA ILE A 112 6.53 26.83 11.13
C ILE A 112 7.96 27.31 10.87
N ASP A 113 8.48 28.23 11.68
CA ASP A 113 9.83 28.79 11.52
C ASP A 113 10.93 27.77 11.81
N ALA A 114 10.79 27.01 12.89
CA ALA A 114 11.74 25.95 13.23
C ALA A 114 11.69 24.82 12.20
N VAL A 115 10.50 24.45 11.74
CA VAL A 115 10.31 23.41 10.71
C VAL A 115 10.86 23.85 9.34
N SER A 116 10.73 25.13 9.00
CA SER A 116 11.28 25.70 7.77
C SER A 116 12.82 25.66 7.76
N GLN A 117 13.46 25.90 8.90
CA GLN A 117 14.91 25.79 9.06
C GLN A 117 15.38 24.32 9.10
N GLU A 118 14.67 23.43 9.78
CA GLU A 118 15.03 22.00 9.89
C GLU A 118 14.94 21.28 8.55
N LEU A 119 13.87 21.54 7.78
CA LEU A 119 13.64 20.91 6.48
C LEU A 119 14.33 21.62 5.31
N ASP A 120 15.10 22.67 5.57
CA ASP A 120 15.77 23.54 4.59
C ASP A 120 14.84 23.94 3.41
N MET A 121 13.61 24.33 3.77
CA MET A 121 12.56 24.64 2.80
C MET A 121 11.94 26.00 3.08
N PRO A 122 11.74 26.86 2.05
CA PRO A 122 11.10 28.16 2.22
C PRO A 122 9.66 28.03 2.75
N ARG A 123 9.27 28.92 3.68
CA ARG A 123 7.91 28.97 4.28
C ARG A 123 6.79 28.82 3.24
N ARG A 124 6.90 29.50 2.10
CA ARG A 124 5.89 29.48 1.02
C ARG A 124 5.72 28.09 0.39
N THR A 125 6.81 27.35 0.25
CA THR A 125 6.81 25.96 -0.25
C THR A 125 6.21 25.04 0.81
N LEU A 126 6.57 25.21 2.08
CA LEU A 126 6.01 24.43 3.18
C LEU A 126 4.49 24.59 3.28
N TYR A 127 3.97 25.82 3.26
CA TYR A 127 2.51 26.08 3.26
C TYR A 127 1.81 25.44 2.05
N ARG A 128 2.42 25.51 0.86
CA ARG A 128 1.91 24.84 -0.33
C ARG A 128 1.85 23.33 -0.14
N ARG A 129 2.91 22.72 0.42
CA ARG A 129 2.98 21.28 0.69
C ARG A 129 2.00 20.81 1.75
N ILE A 130 1.83 21.55 2.85
CA ILE A 130 0.83 21.27 3.89
C ILE A 130 -0.58 21.27 3.27
N LYS A 131 -0.89 22.27 2.43
CA LYS A 131 -2.17 22.36 1.71
C LYS A 131 -2.37 21.23 0.68
N GLU A 132 -1.32 20.88 -0.06
CA GLU A 132 -1.35 19.78 -1.04
C GLU A 132 -1.48 18.39 -0.39
N LEU A 133 -0.86 18.19 0.78
CA LEU A 133 -0.80 16.90 1.48
C LEU A 133 -1.91 16.72 2.52
N GLN A 134 -2.78 17.73 2.69
CA GLN A 134 -3.86 17.79 3.68
C GLN A 134 -3.37 17.35 5.07
N ILE A 135 -2.35 18.06 5.56
CA ILE A 135 -1.85 17.95 6.94
C ILE A 135 -2.51 19.05 7.77
#